data_AF-A0A9D1F229-F1
#
_entry.id   AF-A0A9D1F229-F1
#
_cell.length_a   1.000
_cell.length_b   1.000
_cell.length_c   1.000
_cell.angle_alpha   90.00
_cell.angle_beta   90.00
_cell.angle_gamma   90.00
#
_symmetry.space_group_name_H-M   'P 1'
#
loop_
_entity.id
_entity.type
_entity.pdbx_description
1 polymer ?
#
loop_
_entity_poly.entity_id
_entity_poly.type
_entity_poly.pdbx_seq_one_letter_code
_entity_poly.pdbx_strand_id
1 'polypeptide(L)'
;MHLTIRNEEIQDLNDCEQTEFPKYTSQLINWANQNAQGTRPKVVGQLSELFPEFLSETEQVSVEKWASWYSDRYPNAIEKATERIYEQVNNLKKAIQLIDKEMVQIWVKDLVITKTYNGMYLQKAILAKIAKIKNLPYRLSCSEEESIGIDGYVGEVAYSIKPDTYKTMNRLSEEISVKMIYYKKTKTGLTLEIDD
;
A
#
# COMPACT_ATOMS: atom_id res chain seq x y z
N MET A 1 -13.10 -4.75 29.42
CA MET A 1 -14.30 -5.15 28.66
C MET A 1 -14.03 -4.89 27.19
N HIS A 2 -14.21 -5.87 26.32
CA HIS A 2 -14.11 -5.69 24.87
C HIS A 2 -15.51 -5.84 24.28
N LEU A 3 -15.99 -4.81 23.58
CA LEU A 3 -17.26 -4.79 22.87
C LEU A 3 -17.01 -4.63 21.38
N THR A 4 -17.83 -5.27 20.58
CA THR A 4 -17.84 -5.17 19.11
C THR A 4 -19.24 -4.80 18.68
N ILE A 5 -19.38 -3.74 17.90
CA ILE A 5 -20.63 -3.32 17.25
C ILE A 5 -20.48 -3.68 15.77
N ARG A 6 -21.43 -4.44 15.22
CA ARG A 6 -21.39 -4.83 13.80
C ARG A 6 -21.84 -3.70 12.89
N ASN A 7 -21.53 -3.77 11.59
CA ASN A 7 -21.93 -2.71 10.66
C ASN A 7 -23.45 -2.63 10.48
N GLU A 8 -24.15 -3.76 10.51
CA GLU A 8 -25.61 -3.80 10.47
C GLU A 8 -26.19 -3.12 11.72
N GLU A 9 -25.60 -3.43 12.88
CA GLU A 9 -25.99 -2.81 14.16
C GLU A 9 -25.71 -1.30 14.18
N ILE A 10 -24.62 -0.83 13.57
CA ILE A 10 -24.36 0.61 13.41
C ILE A 10 -25.46 1.28 12.56
N GLN A 11 -25.95 0.62 11.51
CA GLN A 11 -27.02 1.19 10.67
C GLN A 11 -28.34 1.25 11.43
N ASP A 12 -28.70 0.16 12.12
CA ASP A 12 -29.89 0.10 12.96
C ASP A 12 -29.85 1.17 14.08
N LEU A 13 -28.71 1.33 14.76
CA LEU A 13 -28.51 2.33 15.81
C LEU A 13 -28.54 3.78 15.32
N ASN A 14 -28.32 3.99 14.02
CA ASN A 14 -28.34 5.32 13.39
C ASN A 14 -29.59 5.56 12.53
N ASP A 15 -30.60 4.68 12.63
CA ASP A 15 -31.84 4.76 11.84
C ASP A 15 -31.59 4.82 10.31
N CYS A 16 -30.53 4.14 9.85
CA CYS A 16 -30.16 4.08 8.44
C CYS A 16 -30.67 2.80 7.78
N GLU A 17 -31.21 2.92 6.56
CA GLU A 17 -31.56 1.73 5.76
C GLU A 17 -30.32 0.97 5.28
N GLN A 18 -30.41 -0.37 5.31
CA GLN A 18 -29.37 -1.23 4.80
C GLN A 18 -29.37 -1.25 3.27
N THR A 19 -28.26 -0.80 2.68
CA THR A 19 -28.04 -0.94 1.24
C THR A 19 -27.28 -2.22 0.93
N GLU A 20 -27.90 -3.12 0.18
CA GLU A 20 -27.25 -4.34 -0.29
C GLU A 20 -26.68 -4.18 -1.71
N PHE A 21 -25.45 -4.66 -1.91
CA PHE A 21 -24.81 -4.72 -3.20
C PHE A 21 -24.57 -6.18 -3.59
N PRO A 22 -24.75 -6.56 -4.88
CA PRO A 22 -24.43 -7.91 -5.32
C PRO A 22 -22.97 -8.26 -5.04
N LYS A 23 -22.70 -9.56 -4.81
CA LYS A 23 -21.37 -10.04 -4.43
C LYS A 23 -20.28 -9.51 -5.37
N TYR A 24 -19.17 -9.05 -4.78
CA TYR A 24 -18.00 -8.46 -5.44
C TYR A 24 -18.20 -7.10 -6.13
N THR A 25 -19.41 -6.61 -6.32
CA THR A 25 -19.64 -5.35 -7.05
C THR A 25 -19.02 -4.14 -6.34
N SER A 26 -19.16 -4.01 -5.02
CA SER A 26 -18.54 -2.92 -4.25
C SER A 26 -17.01 -2.95 -4.32
N GLN A 27 -16.37 -4.12 -4.45
CA GLN A 27 -14.92 -4.23 -4.62
C GLN A 27 -14.47 -3.65 -5.96
N LEU A 28 -15.21 -3.96 -7.03
CA LEU A 28 -14.96 -3.40 -8.37
C LEU A 28 -15.20 -1.89 -8.40
N ILE A 29 -16.28 -1.42 -7.79
CA ILE A 29 -16.59 0.02 -7.67
C ILE A 29 -15.51 0.73 -6.87
N ASN A 30 -15.01 0.14 -5.79
CA ASN A 30 -13.93 0.72 -4.99
C ASN A 30 -12.62 0.83 -5.77
N TRP A 31 -12.23 -0.19 -6.55
CA TRP A 31 -11.07 -0.10 -7.44
C TRP A 31 -11.26 0.95 -8.53
N ALA A 32 -12.46 1.03 -9.11
CA ALA A 32 -12.78 2.07 -10.08
C ALA A 32 -12.66 3.47 -9.46
N ASN A 33 -13.20 3.67 -8.26
CA ASN A 33 -13.11 4.95 -7.55
C ASN A 33 -11.68 5.31 -7.13
N GLN A 34 -10.83 4.34 -6.75
CA GLN A 34 -9.41 4.59 -6.47
C GLN A 34 -8.68 5.20 -7.68
N ASN A 35 -8.99 4.69 -8.88
CA ASN A 35 -8.43 5.20 -10.13
C ASN A 35 -9.06 6.53 -10.56
N ALA A 36 -10.39 6.62 -10.53
CA ALA A 36 -11.15 7.80 -10.95
C ALA A 36 -11.03 8.98 -9.98
N GLN A 37 -10.70 8.70 -8.71
CA GLN A 37 -10.70 9.67 -7.62
C GLN A 37 -12.05 10.40 -7.49
N GLY A 38 -13.15 9.68 -7.73
CA GLY A 38 -14.50 10.22 -7.84
C GLY A 38 -15.06 10.77 -6.53
N THR A 39 -14.65 10.22 -5.38
CA THR A 39 -15.10 10.68 -4.06
C THR A 39 -14.04 11.51 -3.31
N ARG A 40 -13.07 12.11 -4.02
CA ARG A 40 -12.13 13.05 -3.38
C ARG A 40 -12.85 14.33 -2.93
N PRO A 41 -12.30 15.06 -1.94
CA PRO A 41 -12.93 16.29 -1.44
C PRO A 41 -13.19 17.35 -2.53
N LYS A 42 -12.34 17.40 -3.56
CA LYS A 42 -12.55 18.26 -4.74
C LYS A 42 -13.82 17.94 -5.56
N VAL A 43 -14.48 16.82 -5.31
CA VAL A 43 -15.67 16.35 -6.04
C VAL A 43 -16.90 16.35 -5.14
N VAL A 44 -16.78 15.76 -3.95
CA VAL A 44 -17.89 15.53 -3.00
C VAL A 44 -17.83 16.41 -1.76
N GLY A 45 -16.90 17.37 -1.71
CA GLY A 45 -16.63 18.15 -0.51
C GLY A 45 -15.86 17.37 0.57
N GLN A 46 -15.35 18.08 1.55
CA GLN A 46 -14.62 17.48 2.68
C GLN A 46 -15.64 17.02 3.74
N LEU A 47 -16.16 15.80 3.62
CA LEU A 47 -17.26 15.30 4.45
C LEU A 47 -17.01 15.39 5.98
N SER A 48 -15.75 15.30 6.41
CA SER A 48 -15.36 15.45 7.82
C SER A 48 -15.48 16.89 8.36
N GLU A 49 -15.51 17.89 7.48
CA GLU A 49 -15.77 19.30 7.81
C GLU A 49 -17.25 19.63 7.60
N LEU A 50 -17.87 19.08 6.55
CA LEU A 50 -19.27 19.34 6.21
C LEU A 50 -20.28 18.76 7.20
N PHE A 51 -20.03 17.57 7.76
CA PHE A 51 -20.98 16.97 8.70
C PHE A 51 -21.08 17.77 10.01
N PRO A 52 -19.97 18.23 10.64
CA PRO A 52 -20.04 19.19 11.74
C PRO A 52 -20.76 20.51 11.41
N GLU A 53 -20.57 21.05 10.20
CA GLU A 53 -21.29 22.25 9.74
C GLU A 53 -22.80 22.01 9.71
N PHE A 54 -23.23 20.89 9.12
CA PHE A 54 -24.64 20.45 9.16
C PHE A 54 -25.18 20.35 10.59
N LEU A 55 -24.44 19.75 11.52
CA LEU A 55 -24.86 19.61 12.91
C LEU A 55 -25.04 20.98 13.62
N SER A 56 -24.27 21.99 13.23
CA SER A 56 -24.42 23.35 13.79
C SER A 56 -25.61 24.13 13.23
N GLU A 57 -26.09 23.76 12.04
CA GLU A 57 -27.14 24.47 11.33
C GLU A 57 -28.52 23.80 11.43
N THR A 58 -28.57 22.54 11.85
CA THR A 58 -29.82 21.78 11.97
C THR A 58 -30.31 21.68 13.41
N GLU A 59 -31.61 21.87 13.61
CA GLU A 59 -32.28 21.61 14.89
C GLU A 59 -32.64 20.12 15.06
N GLN A 60 -32.72 19.37 13.96
CA GLN A 60 -33.09 17.96 13.93
C GLN A 60 -32.10 17.17 13.06
N VAL A 61 -31.43 16.20 13.66
CA VAL A 61 -30.44 15.36 12.98
C VAL A 61 -31.12 14.10 12.46
N SER A 62 -31.14 13.93 11.14
CA SER A 62 -31.57 12.70 10.47
C SER A 62 -30.84 12.52 9.14
N VAL A 63 -30.87 11.32 8.58
CA VAL A 63 -30.26 11.00 7.28
C VAL A 63 -30.91 11.82 6.16
N GLU A 64 -32.23 11.99 6.19
CA GLU A 64 -32.97 12.78 5.20
C GLU A 64 -32.59 14.25 5.26
N LYS A 65 -32.42 14.80 6.48
CA LYS A 65 -32.00 16.19 6.68
C LYS A 65 -30.56 16.39 6.19
N TRP A 66 -29.67 15.45 6.49
CA TRP A 66 -28.31 15.46 5.94
C TRP A 66 -28.32 15.42 4.41
N ALA A 67 -29.10 14.52 3.81
CA ALA A 67 -29.20 14.36 2.36
C ALA A 67 -29.70 15.64 1.66
N SER A 68 -30.73 16.29 2.22
CA SER A 68 -31.22 17.59 1.72
C SER A 68 -30.17 18.68 1.87
N TRP A 69 -29.60 18.85 3.07
CA TRP A 69 -28.61 19.88 3.36
C TRP A 69 -27.38 19.77 2.46
N TYR A 70 -26.90 18.54 2.23
CA TYR A 70 -25.77 18.26 1.36
C TYR A 70 -26.14 18.53 -0.11
N SER A 71 -27.30 18.08 -0.57
CA SER A 71 -27.72 18.23 -1.97
C SER A 71 -27.96 19.68 -2.36
N ASP A 72 -28.44 20.53 -1.45
CA ASP A 72 -28.64 21.95 -1.72
C ASP A 72 -27.30 22.68 -1.96
N ARG A 73 -26.25 22.30 -1.23
CA ARG A 73 -24.90 22.88 -1.36
C ARG A 73 -24.07 22.24 -2.48
N TYR A 74 -24.28 20.94 -2.71
CA TYR A 74 -23.52 20.12 -3.65
C TYR A 74 -24.44 19.40 -4.66
N PRO A 75 -25.28 20.13 -5.43
CA PRO A 75 -26.39 19.55 -6.20
C PRO A 75 -25.98 18.56 -7.29
N ASN A 76 -24.76 18.66 -7.77
CA ASN A 76 -24.23 17.79 -8.83
C ASN A 76 -23.09 16.87 -8.35
N ALA A 77 -22.75 16.88 -7.05
CA ALA A 77 -21.57 16.17 -6.58
C ALA A 77 -21.73 14.65 -6.68
N ILE A 78 -22.92 14.13 -6.33
CA ILE A 78 -23.23 12.71 -6.43
C ILE A 78 -23.16 12.28 -7.89
N GLU A 79 -23.86 12.97 -8.79
CA GLU A 79 -23.87 12.66 -10.23
C GLU A 79 -22.47 12.71 -10.84
N LYS A 80 -21.70 13.78 -10.54
CA LYS A 80 -20.31 13.90 -11.01
C LYS A 80 -19.40 12.79 -10.49
N ALA A 81 -19.57 12.36 -9.23
CA ALA A 81 -18.82 11.25 -8.68
C ALA A 81 -19.24 9.93 -9.36
N THR A 82 -20.54 9.71 -9.54
CA THR A 82 -21.12 8.55 -10.22
C THR A 82 -20.56 8.40 -11.63
N GLU A 83 -20.66 9.43 -12.47
CA GLU A 83 -20.19 9.37 -13.86
C GLU A 83 -18.69 9.07 -13.95
N ARG A 84 -17.87 9.71 -13.11
CA ARG A 84 -16.42 9.46 -13.06
C ARG A 84 -16.10 8.02 -12.67
N ILE A 85 -16.78 7.50 -11.65
CA ILE A 85 -16.55 6.12 -11.19
C ILE A 85 -17.06 5.14 -12.25
N TYR A 86 -18.21 5.42 -12.87
CA TYR A 86 -18.84 4.55 -13.85
C TYR A 86 -18.03 4.44 -15.15
N GLU A 87 -17.46 5.54 -15.63
CA GLU A 87 -16.51 5.54 -16.74
C GLU A 87 -15.34 4.58 -16.44
N GLN A 88 -14.79 4.65 -15.23
CA GLN A 88 -13.69 3.78 -14.83
C GLN A 88 -14.12 2.32 -14.61
N VAL A 89 -15.36 2.06 -14.16
CA VAL A 89 -15.95 0.72 -14.14
C VAL A 89 -16.00 0.15 -15.57
N ASN A 90 -16.38 0.94 -16.57
CA ASN A 90 -16.40 0.49 -17.96
C ASN A 90 -15.00 0.21 -18.51
N ASN A 91 -13.98 0.97 -18.09
CA ASN A 91 -12.59 0.66 -18.39
C ASN A 91 -12.15 -0.67 -17.75
N LEU A 92 -12.52 -0.92 -16.49
CA LEU A 92 -12.24 -2.21 -15.84
C LEU A 92 -12.98 -3.36 -16.53
N LYS A 93 -14.24 -3.18 -16.94
CA LYS A 93 -14.99 -4.19 -17.71
C LYS A 93 -14.23 -4.59 -18.98
N LYS A 94 -13.71 -3.61 -19.74
CA LYS A 94 -12.88 -3.86 -20.93
C LYS A 94 -11.58 -4.60 -20.56
N ALA A 95 -10.90 -4.18 -19.50
CA ALA A 95 -9.65 -4.80 -19.05
C ALA A 95 -9.85 -6.25 -18.59
N ILE A 96 -10.98 -6.57 -17.92
CA ILE A 96 -11.30 -7.93 -17.48
C ILE A 96 -11.39 -8.88 -18.68
N GLN A 97 -11.88 -8.43 -19.84
CA GLN A 97 -11.93 -9.27 -21.05
C GLN A 97 -10.54 -9.60 -21.61
N LEU A 98 -9.50 -8.85 -21.22
CA LEU A 98 -8.12 -9.12 -21.61
C LEU A 98 -7.43 -10.13 -20.68
N ILE A 99 -8.04 -10.46 -19.54
CA ILE A 99 -7.45 -11.37 -18.56
C ILE A 99 -7.81 -12.80 -18.94
N ASP A 100 -6.81 -13.57 -19.32
CA ASP A 100 -6.92 -15.01 -19.50
C ASP A 100 -6.14 -15.79 -18.42
N LYS A 101 -6.29 -17.11 -18.43
CA LYS A 101 -5.65 -18.00 -17.47
C LYS A 101 -4.12 -17.97 -17.59
N GLU A 102 -3.58 -17.75 -18.79
CA GLU A 102 -2.14 -17.70 -19.02
C GLU A 102 -1.52 -16.45 -18.39
N MET A 103 -2.15 -15.29 -18.57
CA MET A 103 -1.75 -14.04 -17.92
C MET A 103 -1.76 -14.17 -16.40
N VAL A 104 -2.80 -14.81 -15.84
CA VAL A 104 -2.85 -15.09 -14.38
C VAL A 104 -1.72 -16.03 -13.97
N GLN A 105 -1.43 -17.08 -14.74
CA GLN A 105 -0.32 -18.00 -14.45
C GLN A 105 1.04 -17.29 -14.50
N ILE A 106 1.26 -16.39 -15.46
CA ILE A 106 2.47 -15.56 -15.54
C ILE A 106 2.58 -14.67 -14.30
N TRP A 107 1.49 -14.01 -13.90
CA TRP A 107 1.45 -13.16 -12.71
C TRP A 107 1.78 -13.93 -11.43
N VAL A 108 1.21 -15.14 -11.27
CA VAL A 108 1.51 -16.04 -10.14
C VAL A 108 2.96 -16.50 -10.18
N LYS A 109 3.47 -16.92 -11.35
CA LYS A 109 4.87 -17.36 -11.50
C LYS A 109 5.85 -16.23 -11.20
N ASP A 110 5.56 -15.01 -11.62
CA ASP A 110 6.37 -13.84 -11.28
C ASP A 110 6.43 -13.61 -9.77
N LEU A 111 5.30 -13.72 -9.06
CA LEU A 111 5.27 -13.63 -7.61
C LEU A 111 6.09 -14.75 -6.94
N VAL A 112 5.80 -16.01 -7.28
CA VAL A 112 6.34 -17.19 -6.61
C VAL A 112 7.81 -17.41 -6.94
N ILE A 113 8.23 -17.21 -8.18
CA ILE A 113 9.60 -17.49 -8.63
C ILE A 113 10.42 -16.20 -8.63
N THR A 114 10.09 -15.25 -9.50
CA THR A 114 10.96 -14.10 -9.79
C THR A 114 11.08 -13.16 -8.61
N LYS A 115 9.95 -12.69 -8.07
CA LYS A 115 9.91 -11.74 -6.94
C LYS A 115 10.44 -12.36 -5.66
N THR A 116 10.13 -13.62 -5.41
CA THR A 116 10.65 -14.35 -4.25
C THR A 116 12.17 -14.53 -4.38
N TYR A 117 12.67 -15.03 -5.51
CA TYR A 117 14.11 -15.19 -5.73
C TYR A 117 14.85 -13.86 -5.60
N ASN A 118 14.37 -12.79 -6.24
CA ASN A 118 14.97 -11.46 -6.14
C ASN A 118 14.91 -10.88 -4.72
N GLY A 119 13.82 -11.15 -3.99
CA GLY A 119 13.67 -10.75 -2.59
C GLY A 119 14.63 -11.47 -1.65
N MET A 120 14.86 -12.77 -1.87
CA MET A 120 15.79 -13.59 -1.09
C MET A 120 17.25 -13.27 -1.43
N TYR A 121 17.55 -12.94 -2.68
CA TYR A 121 18.90 -12.56 -3.13
C TYR A 121 19.15 -11.04 -3.11
N LEU A 122 18.47 -10.31 -2.22
CA LEU A 122 18.63 -8.87 -2.10
C LEU A 122 20.08 -8.48 -1.74
N GLN A 123 20.70 -9.21 -0.83
CA GLN A 123 22.09 -9.02 -0.41
C GLN A 123 23.06 -9.16 -1.59
N LYS A 124 22.87 -10.19 -2.42
CA LYS A 124 23.63 -10.38 -3.67
C LYS A 124 23.54 -9.18 -4.59
N ALA A 125 22.33 -8.65 -4.81
CA ALA A 125 22.13 -7.49 -5.69
C ALA A 125 22.84 -6.23 -5.17
N ILE A 126 22.81 -6.00 -3.85
CA ILE A 126 23.48 -4.89 -3.18
C ILE A 126 25.00 -5.01 -3.32
N LEU A 127 25.58 -6.17 -3.00
CA LEU A 127 27.02 -6.42 -3.13
C LEU A 127 27.48 -6.28 -4.58
N ALA A 128 26.73 -6.85 -5.54
CA ALA A 128 27.04 -6.74 -6.96
C ALA A 128 27.05 -5.27 -7.44
N LYS A 129 26.12 -4.44 -6.96
CA LYS A 129 26.07 -3.01 -7.30
C LYS A 129 27.29 -2.27 -6.76
N ILE A 130 27.70 -2.53 -5.52
CA ILE A 130 28.87 -1.91 -4.89
C ILE A 130 30.16 -2.38 -5.58
N ALA A 131 30.30 -3.67 -5.85
CA ALA A 131 31.40 -4.23 -6.63
C ALA A 131 31.56 -3.57 -8.00
N LYS A 132 30.45 -3.37 -8.72
CA LYS A 132 30.47 -2.67 -10.01
C LYS A 132 30.94 -1.22 -9.89
N ILE A 133 30.54 -0.51 -8.83
CA ILE A 133 30.98 0.88 -8.58
C ILE A 133 32.47 0.93 -8.23
N LYS A 134 32.94 -0.01 -7.40
CA LYS A 134 34.34 -0.08 -6.95
C LYS A 134 35.27 -0.79 -7.96
N ASN A 135 34.72 -1.35 -9.03
CA ASN A 135 35.41 -2.19 -10.01
C ASN A 135 36.19 -3.35 -9.36
N LEU A 136 35.55 -4.03 -8.40
CA LEU A 136 36.11 -5.16 -7.65
C LEU A 136 35.18 -6.39 -7.77
N PRO A 137 35.69 -7.61 -7.60
CA PRO A 137 34.84 -8.80 -7.49
C PRO A 137 34.01 -8.76 -6.20
N TYR A 138 32.91 -9.52 -6.16
CA TYR A 138 32.15 -9.77 -4.93
C TYR A 138 31.89 -11.25 -4.72
N ARG A 139 31.66 -11.64 -3.47
CA ARG A 139 31.12 -12.97 -3.11
C ARG A 139 30.12 -12.85 -1.97
N LEU A 140 29.22 -13.82 -1.90
CA LEU A 140 28.37 -14.02 -0.73
C LEU A 140 29.18 -14.71 0.38
N SER A 141 28.71 -14.54 1.61
CA SER A 141 29.27 -15.23 2.78
C SER A 141 28.96 -16.73 2.76
N CYS A 142 29.78 -17.52 3.44
CA CYS A 142 29.43 -18.89 3.84
C CYS A 142 28.67 -18.89 5.17
N SER A 143 28.13 -20.03 5.57
CA SER A 143 27.33 -20.18 6.80
C SER A 143 28.07 -19.71 8.06
N GLU A 144 29.38 -19.96 8.15
CA GLU A 144 30.22 -19.54 9.28
C GLU A 144 30.38 -18.01 9.33
N GLU A 145 30.53 -17.37 8.16
CA GLU A 145 30.65 -15.91 8.05
C GLU A 145 29.31 -15.19 8.31
N GLU A 146 28.20 -15.76 7.84
CA GLU A 146 26.86 -15.23 8.15
C GLU A 146 26.55 -15.30 9.65
N SER A 147 27.03 -16.35 10.34
CA SER A 147 26.80 -16.53 11.78
C SER A 147 27.44 -15.44 12.66
N ILE A 148 28.46 -14.76 12.13
CA ILE A 148 29.12 -13.62 12.78
C ILE A 148 28.69 -12.28 12.16
N GLY A 149 27.62 -12.27 11.37
CA GLY A 149 26.98 -11.06 10.85
C GLY A 149 27.52 -10.53 9.52
N ILE A 150 28.38 -11.28 8.81
CA ILE A 150 28.90 -10.88 7.49
C ILE A 150 27.96 -11.42 6.42
N ASP A 151 27.40 -10.54 5.59
CA ASP A 151 26.48 -10.93 4.49
C ASP A 151 27.20 -11.07 3.13
N GLY A 152 28.41 -10.50 3.01
CA GLY A 152 29.33 -10.82 1.92
C GLY A 152 30.48 -9.83 1.78
N TYR A 153 31.24 -9.97 0.69
CA TYR A 153 32.48 -9.25 0.46
C TYR A 153 32.48 -8.53 -0.89
N VAL A 154 33.13 -7.37 -0.94
CA VAL A 154 33.51 -6.68 -2.18
C VAL A 154 35.02 -6.43 -2.14
N GLY A 155 35.77 -7.12 -3.00
CA GLY A 155 37.22 -7.30 -2.83
C GLY A 155 37.52 -7.95 -1.49
N GLU A 156 38.41 -7.34 -0.71
CA GLU A 156 38.78 -7.79 0.64
C GLU A 156 37.87 -7.21 1.75
N VAL A 157 36.92 -6.32 1.41
CA VAL A 157 36.08 -5.63 2.41
C VAL A 157 34.81 -6.43 2.69
N ALA A 158 34.64 -6.83 3.95
CA ALA A 158 33.43 -7.47 4.46
C ALA A 158 32.32 -6.45 4.72
N TYR A 159 31.08 -6.81 4.38
CA TYR A 159 29.90 -6.00 4.67
C TYR A 159 28.79 -6.79 5.35
N SER A 160 28.03 -6.10 6.19
CA SER A 160 26.74 -6.56 6.73
C SER A 160 25.63 -5.66 6.17
N ILE A 161 24.54 -6.26 5.71
CA ILE A 161 23.46 -5.60 4.95
C ILE A 161 22.17 -5.69 5.74
N LYS A 162 21.69 -4.56 6.26
CA LYS A 162 20.49 -4.49 7.10
C LYS A 162 19.46 -3.52 6.55
N PRO A 163 18.16 -3.72 6.83
CA PRO A 163 17.16 -2.70 6.52
C PRO A 163 17.43 -1.42 7.33
N ASP A 164 17.02 -0.26 6.82
CA ASP A 164 17.16 1.05 7.50
C ASP A 164 16.50 1.07 8.89
N THR A 165 15.44 0.29 9.09
CA THR A 165 14.79 0.09 10.40
C THR A 165 15.68 -0.54 11.46
N TYR A 166 16.79 -1.18 11.08
CA TYR A 166 17.76 -1.72 12.03
C TYR A 166 18.43 -0.62 12.84
N LYS A 167 18.65 0.57 12.25
CA LYS A 167 19.26 1.73 12.94
C LYS A 167 18.46 2.22 14.15
N THR A 168 17.15 1.98 14.16
CA THR A 168 16.25 2.45 15.22
C THR A 168 15.93 1.36 16.26
N MET A 169 16.42 0.13 16.08
CA MET A 169 16.25 -0.96 17.04
C MET A 169 17.34 -0.89 18.13
N ASN A 170 17.06 -0.17 19.22
CA ASN A 170 17.91 0.00 20.42
C ASN A 170 18.21 -1.30 21.23
N ARG A 171 18.18 -2.50 20.63
CA ARG A 171 18.12 -3.78 21.36
C ARG A 171 18.96 -4.94 20.82
N LEU A 172 19.97 -4.70 19.98
CA LEU A 172 20.78 -5.81 19.48
C LEU A 172 22.17 -5.79 20.13
N SER A 173 22.44 -6.87 20.87
CA SER A 173 23.66 -7.16 21.62
C SER A 173 24.78 -7.75 20.75
N GLU A 174 24.72 -7.52 19.44
CA GLU A 174 25.66 -8.09 18.47
C GLU A 174 26.69 -7.01 18.09
N GLU A 175 27.94 -7.19 18.51
CA GLU A 175 29.06 -6.40 18.01
C GLU A 175 29.44 -6.90 16.61
N ILE A 176 28.82 -6.32 15.59
CA ILE A 176 29.17 -6.58 14.19
C ILE A 176 30.35 -5.67 13.81
N SER A 177 31.56 -6.23 13.71
CA SER A 177 32.80 -5.48 13.47
C SER A 177 33.12 -5.26 11.97
N VAL A 178 32.11 -5.25 11.10
CA VAL A 178 32.26 -5.08 9.64
C VAL A 178 31.47 -3.89 9.11
N LYS A 179 31.77 -3.44 7.88
CA LYS A 179 31.10 -2.26 7.30
C LYS A 179 29.60 -2.52 7.11
N MET A 180 28.77 -1.63 7.63
CA MET A 180 27.33 -1.76 7.49
C MET A 180 26.83 -1.11 6.19
N ILE A 181 25.87 -1.76 5.55
CA ILE A 181 25.09 -1.22 4.45
C ILE A 181 23.63 -1.23 4.88
N TYR A 182 23.02 -0.07 4.92
CA TYR A 182 21.60 0.07 5.20
C TYR A 182 20.82 0.27 3.91
N TYR A 183 19.76 -0.52 3.73
CA TYR A 183 18.90 -0.40 2.56
C TYR A 183 17.48 0.03 2.95
N LYS A 184 16.87 0.85 2.10
CA LYS A 184 15.47 1.23 2.18
C LYS A 184 14.76 0.88 0.88
N LYS A 185 13.70 0.07 0.96
CA LYS A 185 12.83 -0.23 -0.19
C LYS A 185 11.98 0.99 -0.51
N THR A 186 11.99 1.42 -1.76
CA THR A 186 11.14 2.49 -2.29
C THR A 186 10.17 1.92 -3.33
N LYS A 187 9.22 2.74 -3.82
CA LYS A 187 8.29 2.31 -4.88
C LYS A 187 9.00 1.92 -6.18
N THR A 188 10.20 2.45 -6.43
CA THR A 188 10.93 2.30 -7.70
C THR A 188 12.25 1.53 -7.56
N GLY A 189 12.66 1.14 -6.35
CA GLY A 189 13.91 0.41 -6.15
C GLY A 189 14.41 0.38 -4.71
N LEU A 190 15.72 0.57 -4.53
CA LEU A 190 16.42 0.55 -3.24
C LEU A 190 17.29 1.80 -3.12
N THR A 191 17.23 2.44 -1.96
CA THR A 191 18.24 3.43 -1.54
C THR A 191 19.22 2.74 -0.62
N LEU A 192 20.53 2.94 -0.84
CA LEU A 192 21.61 2.35 -0.07
C LEU A 192 22.40 3.44 0.63
N GLU A 193 22.72 3.21 1.90
CA GLU A 193 23.63 4.02 2.71
C GLU A 193 24.73 3.09 3.20
N ILE A 194 25.99 3.46 3.01
CA ILE A 194 27.16 2.65 3.37
C ILE A 194 27.90 3.40 4.48
N ASP A 195 28.12 2.74 5.60
CA ASP A 195 28.90 3.32 6.71
C ASP A 195 30.38 3.42 6.31
N ASP A 196 31.03 4.53 6.69
CA ASP A 196 32.43 4.84 6.40
C ASP A 196 33.42 3.98 7.20
#